data_AF-A0A7K5C143-F1
#
_entry.id   AF-A0A7K5C143-F1
#
_cell.length_a   1.000
_cell.length_b   1.000
_cell.length_c   1.000
_cell.angle_alpha   90.00
_cell.angle_beta   90.00
_cell.angle_gamma   90.00
#
_symmetry.space_group_name_H-M   'P 1'
#
loop_
_entity.id
_entity.type
_entity.pdbx_description
1 polymer ?
#
loop_
_entity_poly.entity_id
_entity_poly.type
_entity_poly.pdbx_seq_one_letter_code
_entity_poly.pdbx_strand_id
1 'polypeptide(L)' 'STAQATHTTPGPQCDLQGLWRNELGSNMTILATSTAGNFSGSYHTAVAATNKQILVSPLGKVQ' A
#
# COMPACT_ATOMS: atom_id res chain seq x y z
N SER A 1 4.23 -42.08 -17.02
CA SER A 1 3.24 -41.26 -16.30
C SER A 1 3.87 -40.70 -15.05
N THR A 2 4.48 -39.50 -15.08
CA THR A 2 3.84 -38.18 -14.83
C THR A 2 3.08 -38.15 -13.50
N ALA A 3 3.35 -37.26 -12.55
CA ALA A 3 3.62 -35.83 -12.74
C ALA A 3 4.68 -35.28 -11.78
N GLN A 4 5.51 -34.40 -12.33
CA GLN A 4 6.48 -33.57 -11.62
C GLN A 4 5.70 -32.47 -10.90
N ALA A 5 5.75 -32.45 -9.57
CA ALA A 5 5.17 -31.38 -8.77
C ALA A 5 5.88 -30.07 -9.13
N THR A 6 5.17 -29.17 -9.81
CA THR A 6 5.62 -27.81 -10.05
C THR A 6 5.73 -27.10 -8.69
N HIS A 7 6.94 -27.01 -8.16
CA HIS A 7 7.26 -26.04 -7.13
C HIS A 7 7.14 -24.65 -7.73
N THR A 8 5.93 -24.09 -7.76
CA THR A 8 5.73 -22.64 -7.84
C THR A 8 6.24 -22.08 -6.52
N THR A 9 7.53 -21.74 -6.46
CA THR A 9 8.03 -20.85 -5.43
C THR A 9 7.18 -19.58 -5.54
N PRO A 10 6.38 -19.21 -4.52
CA PRO A 10 5.68 -17.94 -4.57
C PRO A 10 6.75 -16.87 -4.78
N GLY A 11 6.55 -16.00 -5.77
CA GLY A 11 7.36 -14.78 -5.86
C GLY A 11 7.31 -14.03 -4.53
N PRO A 12 8.26 -13.14 -4.25
CA PRO A 12 8.24 -12.36 -3.02
C PRO A 12 6.86 -11.74 -2.82
N GLN A 13 6.23 -12.05 -1.68
CA GLN A 13 4.94 -11.47 -1.32
C GLN A 13 5.16 -9.97 -1.09
N CYS A 14 4.66 -9.14 -2.01
CA CYS A 14 4.73 -7.68 -1.90
C CYS A 14 3.74 -7.20 -0.84
N ASP A 15 4.14 -7.32 0.43
CA ASP A 15 3.39 -6.74 1.54
C ASP A 15 3.45 -5.21 1.45
N LEU A 16 2.27 -4.59 1.40
CA LEU A 16 2.14 -3.14 1.36
C LEU A 16 2.20 -2.51 2.75
N GLN A 17 2.09 -3.29 3.83
CA GLN A 17 2.18 -2.78 5.19
C GLN A 17 3.50 -2.05 5.41
N GLY A 18 3.43 -0.83 5.91
CA GLY A 18 4.61 -0.07 6.29
C GLY A 18 4.53 1.41 5.98
N LEU A 19 5.70 2.03 6.07
CA LEU A 19 5.92 3.45 5.79
C LEU A 19 6.49 3.61 4.39
N TRP A 20 5.86 4.47 3.61
CA TRP A 20 6.21 4.74 2.23
C TRP A 20 6.43 6.23 2.03
N ARG A 21 7.33 6.55 1.12
CA ARG A 21 7.59 7.91 0.66
C ARG A 21 7.66 7.93 -0.86
N ASN A 22 7.00 8.89 -1.48
CA ASN A 22 7.12 9.10 -2.93
C ASN A 22 8.19 10.16 -3.25
N GLU A 23 8.51 10.30 -4.54
CA GLU A 23 9.53 11.23 -5.02
C GLU A 23 9.18 12.71 -4.80
N LEU A 24 7.89 13.03 -4.71
CA LEU A 24 7.41 14.36 -4.34
C LEU A 24 7.57 14.66 -2.84
N GLY A 25 7.99 13.67 -2.05
CA GLY A 25 8.19 13.79 -0.61
C GLY A 25 6.93 13.61 0.24
N SER A 26 5.85 13.08 -0.33
CA SER A 26 4.65 12.70 0.42
C SER A 26 4.92 11.42 1.21
N ASN A 27 4.31 11.32 2.39
CA ASN A 27 4.42 10.14 3.25
C ASN A 27 3.09 9.38 3.28
N MET A 28 3.17 8.05 3.30
CA MET A 28 2.02 7.16 3.38
C MET A 28 2.29 6.07 4.41
N THR A 29 1.32 5.82 5.28
CA THR A 29 1.32 4.67 6.19
C THR A 29 0.23 3.72 5.75
N ILE A 30 0.58 2.47 5.47
CA ILE A 30 -0.37 1.40 5.18
C ILE A 30 -0.39 0.46 6.37
N LEU A 31 -1.58 0.28 6.95
CA LEU A 31 -1.87 -0.67 8.02
C LEU A 31 -2.20 -2.05 7.44
N ALA A 32 -2.27 -3.06 8.30
CA ALA A 32 -2.46 -4.47 7.92
C ALA A 32 -3.47 -4.67 6.78
N THR A 33 -3.03 -5.37 5.75
CA THR A 33 -3.88 -5.81 4.64
C THR A 33 -4.69 -7.03 5.07
N SER A 34 -6.01 -7.02 4.86
CA SER A 34 -6.83 -8.21 5.05
C SER A 34 -6.52 -9.25 3.96
N THR A 35 -6.93 -10.50 4.18
CA THR A 35 -6.84 -11.58 3.18
C THR A 35 -7.64 -11.29 1.90
N ALA A 36 -8.60 -10.36 1.95
CA ALA A 36 -9.35 -9.86 0.79
C ALA A 36 -8.63 -8.71 0.05
N GLY A 37 -7.44 -8.31 0.50
CA GLY A 37 -6.68 -7.20 -0.09
C GLY A 37 -7.26 -5.81 0.24
N ASN A 38 -8.07 -5.70 1.29
CA ASN A 38 -8.46 -4.41 1.84
C ASN A 38 -7.34 -3.89 2.74
N PHE A 39 -7.13 -2.58 2.73
CA PHE A 39 -6.19 -1.92 3.60
C PHE A 39 -6.75 -0.58 4.05
N SER A 40 -6.22 -0.10 5.17
CA SER A 40 -6.45 1.24 5.68
C SER A 40 -5.10 1.91 5.95
N GLY A 41 -5.11 3.21 6.16
CA GLY A 41 -3.89 3.95 6.42
C GLY A 41 -4.08 5.46 6.46
N SER A 42 -2.98 6.17 6.32
CA SER A 42 -2.95 7.62 6.24
C SER A 42 -2.00 8.13 5.17
N TYR A 43 -2.39 9.22 4.51
CA TYR A 43 -1.59 9.88 3.49
C TYR A 43 -1.37 11.33 3.88
N HIS A 44 -0.10 11.74 3.90
CA HIS A 44 0.30 13.12 4.11
C HIS A 44 0.99 13.61 2.84
N THR A 45 0.22 14.32 2.00
CA THR A 45 0.75 14.87 0.75
C THR A 45 1.78 15.96 1.01
N ALA A 46 2.81 16.05 0.19
CA ALA A 46 3.75 17.17 0.21
C ALA A 46 3.31 18.35 -0.68
N VAL A 47 2.39 18.10 -1.61
CA VAL A 47 1.93 19.07 -2.61
C VAL A 47 0.41 19.09 -2.70
N ALA A 48 -0.17 20.27 -2.97
CA ALA A 48 -1.60 20.44 -3.18
C ALA A 48 -1.86 21.47 -4.28
N ALA A 49 -2.92 21.26 -5.08
CA ALA A 49 -3.35 22.21 -6.11
C ALA A 49 -4.08 23.44 -5.55
N THR A 50 -4.28 23.50 -4.23
CA THR A 50 -4.99 24.58 -3.54
C THR A 50 -4.10 25.18 -2.46
N ASN A 51 -4.35 26.43 -2.09
CA ASN A 51 -3.66 27.11 -0.99
C ASN A 51 -4.23 26.75 0.39
N LYS A 52 -5.02 25.67 0.49
CA LYS A 52 -5.52 25.19 1.78
C LYS A 52 -4.40 24.49 2.55
N GLN A 53 -4.50 24.51 3.87
CA GLN A 53 -3.58 23.77 4.72
C GLN A 53 -3.61 22.28 4.37
N ILE A 54 -2.42 21.71 4.19
CA ILE A 54 -2.25 20.26 4.03
C ILE A 54 -2.47 19.61 5.40
N LEU A 55 -3.37 18.61 5.41
CA LEU A 55 -3.68 17.79 6.58
C LEU A 55 -3.53 16.32 6.21
N VAL A 56 -3.25 15.48 7.22
CA VAL A 56 -3.23 14.03 7.06
C VAL A 56 -4.63 13.56 6.70
N SER A 57 -4.73 12.76 5.63
CA SER A 57 -6.01 12.23 5.14
C SER A 57 -6.07 10.72 5.32
N PRO A 58 -7.23 10.14 5.66
CA PRO A 58 -7.41 8.69 5.68
C PRO A 58 -7.26 8.15 4.25
N LEU A 59 -6.61 6.99 4.13
CA LEU A 59 -6.61 6.20 2.90
C LEU A 59 -7.17 4.82 3.20
N GLY A 60 -7.84 4.24 2.22
CA GLY A 60 -8.24 2.86 2.29
C GLY A 60 -8.77 2.39 0.95
N LYS A 61 -8.73 1.07 0.78
CA LYS A 61 -9.41 0.38 -0.30
C LYS A 61 -10.56 -0.40 0.30
N VAL A 62 -11.77 -0.09 -0.14
CA VAL A 62 -12.94 -0.94 0.04
C VAL A 62 -13.13 -1.63 -1.30
N GLN A 63 -12.89 -2.95 -1.35
CA GLN A 63 -13.11 -3.74 -2.56
C GLN A 63 -14.54 -4.25 -2.63
#